data_AF-A0A6H1Q4E0-F1
#
_entry.id   AF-A0A6H1Q4E0-F1
#
_cell.length_a   1.000
_cell.length_b   1.000
_cell.length_c   1.000
_cell.angle_alpha   90.00
_cell.angle_beta   90.00
_cell.angle_gamma   90.00
#
_symmetry.space_group_name_H-M   'P 1'
#
loop_
_entity.id
_entity.type
_entity.pdbx_description
1 polymer ?
#
loop_
_entity_poly.entity_id
_entity_poly.type
_entity_poly.pdbx_seq_one_letter_code
_entity_poly.pdbx_strand_id
1 'polypeptide(L)'
;MSIIKTDFVEIEIQQQTDPDRATHWCTIIKVQPEVKPGVMAGALEIKNIIMTDYDPIVRYTKDLGDKIIENPQYGLSEKEELHRQMRRKEFQNENN
;
A
#
# COMPACT_ATOMS: atom_id res chain seq x y z
N MET A 1 10.74 -14.48 4.09
CA MET A 1 10.05 -13.41 3.33
C MET A 1 9.64 -13.99 1.99
N SER A 2 8.34 -14.03 1.68
CA SER A 2 7.87 -14.61 0.42
C SER A 2 8.05 -13.58 -0.69
N ILE A 3 9.05 -13.77 -1.56
CA ILE A 3 9.21 -12.96 -2.76
C ILE A 3 8.33 -13.59 -3.84
N ILE A 4 7.31 -12.86 -4.30
CA ILE A 4 6.46 -13.30 -5.41
C ILE A 4 7.00 -12.64 -6.67
N LYS A 5 7.45 -13.45 -7.63
CA LYS A 5 7.74 -12.99 -8.98
C LYS A 5 6.42 -12.88 -9.75
N THR A 6 6.13 -11.70 -10.25
CA THR A 6 4.88 -11.40 -10.96
C THR A 6 5.12 -10.28 -11.96
N ASP A 7 4.39 -10.31 -13.07
CA ASP A 7 4.47 -9.27 -14.11
C ASP A 7 3.75 -7.99 -13.69
N PHE A 8 2.77 -8.08 -12.79
CA PHE A 8 1.93 -6.96 -12.40
C PHE A 8 1.46 -7.05 -10.94
N VAL A 9 1.56 -5.94 -10.23
CA VAL A 9 1.05 -5.76 -8.87
C VAL A 9 0.16 -4.53 -8.84
N GLU A 10 -1.01 -4.67 -8.25
CA GLU A 10 -1.93 -3.56 -7.97
C GLU A 10 -2.05 -3.39 -6.45
N ILE A 11 -1.89 -2.15 -5.99
CA ILE A 11 -2.15 -1.75 -4.61
C ILE A 11 -3.36 -0.82 -4.65
N GLU A 12 -4.49 -1.30 -4.13
CA GLU A 12 -5.73 -0.53 -4.03
C GLU A 12 -5.89 -0.04 -2.60
N ILE A 13 -6.04 1.28 -2.42
CA ILE A 13 -6.28 1.90 -1.11
C ILE A 13 -7.68 2.51 -1.13
N GLN A 14 -8.55 2.02 -0.26
CA GLN A 14 -9.94 2.46 -0.13
C GLN A 14 -10.17 3.14 1.21
N GLN A 15 -10.75 4.35 1.17
CA GLN A 15 -11.32 5.00 2.34
C GLN A 15 -12.69 4.38 2.65
N GLN A 16 -12.91 4.00 3.90
CA GLN A 16 -14.19 3.53 4.40
C GLN A 16 -14.93 4.71 5.03
N THR A 17 -16.06 5.10 4.44
CA THR A 17 -16.90 6.21 4.92
C THR A 17 -18.10 5.76 5.73
N ASP A 18 -18.36 4.45 5.76
CA ASP A 18 -19.42 3.84 6.57
C ASP A 18 -18.98 3.85 8.05
N PRO A 19 -19.75 4.50 8.95
CA PRO A 19 -19.39 4.64 10.36
C PRO A 19 -19.35 3.30 11.12
N ASP A 20 -19.97 2.24 10.60
CA ASP A 20 -19.97 0.92 11.23
C ASP A 20 -18.76 0.05 10.82
N ARG A 21 -17.82 0.60 10.02
CA ARG A 21 -16.62 -0.13 9.60
C ARG A 21 -15.59 -0.20 10.73
N ALA A 22 -14.95 -1.36 10.83
CA ALA A 22 -13.97 -1.64 11.87
C ALA A 22 -12.73 -0.73 11.80
N THR A 23 -12.38 -0.23 10.61
CA THR A 23 -11.30 0.74 10.45
C THR A 23 -11.55 1.73 9.30
N HIS A 24 -10.87 2.88 9.34
CA HIS A 24 -11.03 3.93 8.33
C HIS A 24 -10.46 3.60 6.94
N TRP A 25 -9.39 2.80 6.85
CA TRP A 25 -8.74 2.46 5.59
C TRP A 25 -8.66 0.95 5.35
N CYS A 26 -8.83 0.55 4.09
CA CYS A 26 -8.63 -0.81 3.60
C CYS A 26 -7.63 -0.77 2.45
N THR A 27 -6.54 -1.55 2.55
CA THR A 27 -5.53 -1.71 1.49
C THR A 27 -5.56 -3.14 0.97
N ILE A 28 -5.73 -3.31 -0.34
CA ILE A 28 -5.78 -4.60 -1.01
C ILE A 28 -4.57 -4.71 -1.94
N ILE A 29 -3.78 -5.76 -1.76
CA ILE A 29 -2.64 -6.08 -2.61
C ILE A 29 -3.05 -7.22 -3.53
N LYS A 30 -3.09 -6.96 -4.84
CA LYS A 30 -3.39 -7.94 -5.88
C LYS A 30 -2.14 -8.16 -6.73
N VAL A 31 -1.96 -9.39 -7.20
CA VAL A 31 -0.88 -9.72 -8.13
C VAL A 31 -1.43 -10.54 -9.28
N GLN A 32 -0.79 -10.39 -10.44
CA GLN A 32 -1.02 -11.29 -11.55
C GLN A 32 -0.15 -12.56 -11.35
N PRO A 33 -0.74 -13.74 -11.08
CA PRO A 33 0.05 -14.95 -10.94
C PRO A 33 0.79 -15.28 -12.24
N GLU A 34 1.92 -15.98 -12.11
CA GLU A 34 2.61 -16.55 -13.28
C GLU A 34 1.65 -17.43 -14.08
N VAL A 35 1.75 -17.36 -15.41
CA VAL A 35 0.93 -18.18 -16.31
C VAL A 35 1.20 -19.65 -16.05
N LYS A 36 0.19 -20.37 -15.54
CA LYS A 36 0.23 -21.81 -15.27
C LYS A 36 -1.05 -22.46 -15.81
N PRO A 37 -1.02 -23.75 -16.19
CA PRO A 37 -2.21 -24.44 -16.67
C PRO A 37 -3.37 -24.30 -15.67
N GLY A 38 -4.53 -23.84 -16.16
CA GLY A 38 -5.72 -23.59 -15.34
C GLY A 38 -5.85 -22.17 -14.78
N VAL A 39 -4.85 -21.30 -14.98
CA VAL A 39 -4.92 -19.88 -14.61
C VAL A 39 -5.26 -19.06 -15.84
N MET A 40 -6.34 -18.27 -15.76
CA MET A 40 -6.74 -17.37 -16.85
C MET A 40 -5.68 -16.27 -17.05
N ALA A 41 -5.31 -16.01 -18.30
CA ALA A 41 -4.41 -14.90 -18.63
C ALA A 41 -5.03 -13.56 -18.19
N GLY A 42 -4.25 -12.76 -17.47
CA GLY A 42 -4.70 -11.47 -16.92
C GLY A 42 -5.55 -11.57 -15.64
N ALA A 43 -5.68 -12.77 -15.04
CA ALA A 43 -6.33 -12.89 -13.74
C ALA A 43 -5.56 -12.10 -12.66
N LEU A 44 -6.28 -11.40 -11.79
CA LEU A 44 -5.73 -10.79 -10.58
C LEU A 44 -6.14 -11.62 -9.38
N GLU A 45 -5.17 -11.97 -8.54
CA GLU A 45 -5.39 -12.66 -7.29
C GLU A 45 -5.10 -11.74 -6.12
N ILE A 46 -6.03 -11.67 -5.16
CA ILE A 46 -5.80 -10.97 -3.90
C ILE A 46 -4.77 -11.76 -3.09
N LYS A 47 -3.64 -11.13 -2.77
CA LYS A 47 -2.60 -11.72 -1.90
C LYS A 47 -2.75 -11.27 -0.47
N ASN A 48 -3.17 -10.02 -0.23
CA ASN A 48 -3.35 -9.53 1.11
C ASN A 48 -4.44 -8.44 1.18
N ILE A 49 -5.10 -8.36 2.34
CA ILE A 49 -6.03 -7.29 2.70
C ILE A 49 -5.61 -6.80 4.08
N ILE A 50 -5.32 -5.52 4.19
CA ILE A 50 -4.83 -4.88 5.43
C ILE A 50 -5.78 -3.73 5.76
N MET A 51 -6.20 -3.68 7.02
CA MET A 51 -7.11 -2.68 7.55
C MET A 51 -6.41 -1.84 8.61
N THR A 52 -6.63 -0.53 8.60
CA THR A 52 -6.01 0.38 9.57
C THR A 52 -6.81 1.68 9.68
N ASP A 53 -6.77 2.32 10.86
CA ASP A 53 -7.37 3.65 11.04
C ASP A 53 -6.49 4.78 10.53
N TYR A 54 -5.21 4.51 10.31
CA TYR A 54 -4.24 5.51 9.86
C TYR A 54 -4.09 5.49 8.34
N ASP A 55 -3.89 6.66 7.74
CA ASP A 55 -3.56 6.77 6.31
C ASP A 55 -2.43 5.78 5.93
N PRO A 56 -2.68 4.80 5.03
CA PRO A 56 -1.65 3.85 4.62
C PRO A 56 -0.57 4.55 3.78
N ILE A 57 0.64 4.00 3.83
CA ILE A 57 1.82 4.63 3.25
C ILE A 57 2.43 3.68 2.23
N VAL A 58 2.49 4.13 0.97
CA VAL A 58 3.27 3.45 -0.08
C VAL A 58 4.64 4.12 -0.16
N ARG A 59 5.69 3.37 0.20
CA ARG A 59 7.08 3.83 0.07
C ARG A 59 7.74 3.09 -1.08
N TYR A 60 8.31 3.84 -2.00
CA TYR A 60 9.10 3.28 -3.09
C TYR A 60 10.56 3.30 -2.67
N THR A 61 11.11 2.14 -2.42
CA THR A 61 12.51 2.01 -2.02
C THR A 61 13.30 1.29 -3.10
N LYS A 62 14.61 1.50 -3.10
CA LYS A 62 15.56 0.81 -3.97
C LYS A 62 16.59 0.11 -3.10
N ASP A 63 16.71 -1.19 -3.29
CA ASP A 63 17.79 -2.00 -2.72
C ASP A 63 19.06 -1.83 -3.57
N LEU A 64 20.18 -1.50 -2.92
CA LEU A 64 21.49 -1.34 -3.54
C LEU A 64 22.45 -2.50 -3.22
N GLY A 65 21.98 -3.51 -2.46
CA GLY A 65 22.75 -4.69 -2.04
C GLY A 65 23.42 -4.54 -0.67
N ASP A 66 23.82 -3.32 -0.29
CA ASP A 66 24.38 -2.97 1.02
C ASP A 66 23.39 -2.19 1.90
N LYS A 67 22.43 -1.51 1.27
CA LYS A 67 21.40 -0.71 1.93
C LYS A 67 20.15 -0.55 1.08
N ILE A 68 19.06 -0.21 1.75
CA ILE A 68 17.80 0.19 1.14
C ILE A 68 17.65 1.70 1.28
N ILE A 69 17.40 2.40 0.17
CA ILE A 69 17.19 3.86 0.14
C ILE A 69 15.78 4.18 -0.37
N GLU A 70 15.28 5.37 -0.06
CA GLU A 70 14.12 5.93 -0.79
C GLU A 70 14.46 6.09 -2.26
N ASN A 71 13.51 5.72 -3.13
CA ASN A 71 13.67 5.88 -4.55
C ASN A 71 13.31 7.33 -4.92
N PRO A 72 14.29 8.18 -5.31
CA PRO A 72 14.05 9.60 -5.55
C PRO A 72 13.10 9.85 -6.74
N GLN A 73 12.90 8.86 -7.60
CA GLN A 73 12.04 8.98 -8.77
C GLN A 73 10.55 8.71 -8.47
N TYR A 74 10.26 7.98 -7.39
CA TYR A 74 8.90 7.60 -7.00
C TYR A 74 8.57 7.97 -5.55
N GLY A 75 9.50 8.63 -4.84
CA GLY A 75 9.28 9.13 -3.49
C GLY A 75 8.19 10.21 -3.48
N LEU A 76 7.48 10.32 -2.36
CA LEU A 76 6.54 11.42 -2.11
C LEU A 76 7.30 12.75 -2.21
N SER A 77 6.70 13.75 -2.86
CA SER A 77 7.25 15.10 -2.80
C SER A 77 7.26 15.61 -1.35
N GLU A 78 8.16 16.53 -1.01
CA GLU A 78 8.23 17.11 0.35
C GLU A 78 6.88 17.69 0.81
N LYS A 79 6.08 18.20 -0.14
CA LYS A 79 4.73 18.73 0.10
C LYS A 79 3.72 17.64 0.48
N GLU A 80 3.81 16.48 -0.15
CA GLU A 80 2.95 15.32 0.17
C GLU A 80 3.34 14.71 1.51
N GLU A 81 4.64 14.64 1.82
CA GLU A 81 5.13 14.19 3.12
C GLU A 81 4.71 15.16 4.25
N LEU A 82 4.74 16.48 4.00
CA LEU A 82 4.30 17.48 4.97
C LEU A 82 2.79 17.43 5.22
N HIS A 83 1.95 17.39 4.18
CA HIS A 83 0.50 17.21 4.34
C HIS A 83 0.16 15.93 5.10
N ARG A 84 0.89 14.85 4.82
CA ARG A 84 0.75 13.57 5.53
C ARG A 84 1.10 13.70 7.02
N GLN A 85 2.18 14.39 7.37
CA GLN A 85 2.54 14.63 8.77
C GLN A 85 1.48 15.44 9.51
N MET A 86 0.84 16.40 8.85
CA MET A 86 -0.25 17.19 9.43
C MET A 86 -1.48 16.33 9.70
N ARG A 87 -1.97 15.55 8.70
CA ARG A 87 -3.13 14.66 8.89
C ARG A 87 -2.92 13.64 10.01
N ARG A 88 -1.71 13.10 10.14
CA ARG A 88 -1.37 12.15 11.23
C ARG A 88 -1.44 12.81 12.62
N LYS A 89 -1.01 14.07 12.74
CA LYS A 89 -1.09 14.83 14.00
C LYS A 89 -2.52 15.19 14.36
N GLU A 90 -3.34 15.57 13.37
CA GLU A 90 -4.76 15.87 13.57
C GLU A 90 -5.49 14.64 14.15
N PHE A 91 -5.33 13.47 13.53
CA PHE A 91 -5.95 12.23 14.02
C PHE A 91 -5.47 11.79 15.41
N GLN A 92 -4.20 12.00 15.74
CA GLN A 92 -3.67 11.70 17.08
C GLN A 92 -4.21 12.64 18.16
N ASN A 93 -4.59 13.86 17.79
CA ASN A 93 -5.18 14.82 18.71
C ASN A 93 -6.69 14.59 18.90
N GLU A 94 -7.38 14.01 17.92
CA GLU A 94 -8.82 13.70 18.01
C GLU A 94 -9.13 12.45 18.84
N ASN A 95 -8.16 11.56 19.02
CA ASN A 95 -8.32 10.28 19.75
C ASN A 95 -7.60 10.22 21.10
N ASN A 96 -7.11 11.35 21.62
CA ASN A 96 -6.59 11.53 22.98
C ASN A 96 -7.54 12.42 23.80
#